data_AF-A0A2A5FPI9-F1
#
_entry.id   AF-A0A2A5FPI9-F1
#
_cell.length_a   1.000
_cell.length_b   1.000
_cell.length_c   1.000
_cell.angle_alpha   90.00
_cell.angle_beta   90.00
_cell.angle_gamma   90.00
#
_symmetry.space_group_name_H-M   'P 1'
#
loop_
_entity.id
_entity.type
_entity.pdbx_description
1 polymer ?
#
loop_
_entity_poly.entity_id
_entity_poly.type
_entity_poly.pdbx_seq_one_letter_code
_entity_poly.pdbx_strand_id
1 'polypeptide(L)'
;MRQVNKPKLFRLTDSLKRDARLWLRKEKLSPELIAARWRKLGVDGVSHETLYTWIWEAKKSKHRILVSDNMLYLALRHGRRRRKRGNYHSTRGAIKNTVPISERPECVNLHQRIGDVEVDLMMGSKRKNLLYETLHFSR
;
A
#
# COMPACT_ATOMS: atom_id res chain seq x y z
N MET A 1 -10.78 40.62 19.90
CA MET A 1 -9.31 40.51 19.96
C MET A 1 -8.87 39.18 19.34
N ARG A 2 -8.11 39.21 18.24
CA ARG A 2 -7.57 37.99 17.61
C ARG A 2 -6.42 37.49 18.49
N GLN A 3 -6.44 36.22 18.89
CA GLN A 3 -5.31 35.62 19.61
C GLN A 3 -4.11 35.51 18.67
N VAL A 4 -3.13 36.40 18.85
CA VAL A 4 -1.93 36.51 17.98
C VAL A 4 -0.89 35.44 18.31
N ASN A 5 -0.87 34.92 19.54
CA ASN A 5 0.14 33.96 20.01
C ASN A 5 -0.50 32.79 20.76
N LYS A 6 -1.23 31.93 20.06
CA LYS A 6 -1.44 30.56 20.53
C LYS A 6 -0.39 29.68 19.85
N PRO A 7 0.68 29.26 20.54
CA PRO A 7 1.66 28.37 19.92
C PRO A 7 0.93 27.11 19.45
N LYS A 8 0.98 26.84 18.15
CA LYS A 8 0.44 25.59 17.61
C LYS A 8 1.27 24.48 18.21
N LEU A 9 0.64 23.60 18.99
CA LEU A 9 1.30 22.46 19.58
C LEU A 9 1.77 21.54 18.43
N PHE A 10 3.05 21.61 18.10
CA PHE A 10 3.62 20.75 17.07
C PHE A 10 3.91 19.39 17.69
N ARG A 11 2.96 18.47 17.54
CA ARG A 11 3.00 17.14 18.19
C ARG A 11 4.19 16.27 17.75
N LEU A 12 4.77 16.55 16.59
CA LEU A 12 5.87 15.76 16.04
C LEU A 12 7.23 16.32 16.47
N THR A 13 7.74 15.84 17.61
CA THR A 13 9.06 16.18 18.13
C THR A 13 10.20 15.69 17.23
N ASP A 14 11.41 16.23 17.38
CA ASP A 14 12.54 15.85 16.53
C ASP A 14 13.06 14.44 16.78
N SER A 15 12.83 13.86 17.97
CA SER A 15 13.08 12.43 18.23
C SER A 15 12.16 11.57 17.38
N LEU A 16 10.85 11.83 17.41
CA LEU A 16 9.87 11.12 16.61
C LEU A 16 10.13 11.26 15.10
N LYS A 17 10.60 12.43 14.64
CA LYS A 17 11.03 12.60 13.24
C LYS A 17 12.21 11.70 12.90
N ARG A 18 13.21 11.58 13.78
CA ARG A 18 14.36 10.70 13.54
C ARG A 18 13.92 9.24 13.39
N ASP A 19 13.07 8.76 14.29
CA ASP A 19 12.53 7.40 14.23
C ASP A 19 11.72 7.17 12.94
N ALA A 20 10.81 8.10 12.64
CA ALA A 20 9.98 8.03 11.44
C ALA A 20 10.85 8.01 10.16
N ARG A 21 11.89 8.85 10.06
CA ARG A 21 12.82 8.83 8.92
C ARG A 21 13.52 7.49 8.79
N LEU A 22 14.02 6.94 9.90
CA LEU A 22 14.74 5.68 9.91
C LEU A 22 13.84 4.54 9.41
N TRP A 23 12.63 4.44 9.95
CA TRP A 23 11.67 3.41 9.60
C TRP A 23 11.09 3.57 8.19
N LEU A 24 10.84 4.79 7.73
CA LEU A 24 10.42 5.04 6.34
C LEU A 24 11.52 4.65 5.34
N ARG A 25 12.79 4.98 5.63
CA ARG A 25 13.89 4.80 4.68
C ARG A 25 14.44 3.38 4.66
N LYS A 26 14.75 2.82 5.84
CA LYS A 26 15.37 1.49 5.99
C LYS A 26 14.34 0.37 5.95
N GLU A 27 13.33 0.46 6.81
CA GLU A 27 12.34 -0.62 7.02
C GLU A 27 11.15 -0.54 6.06
N LYS A 28 11.03 0.56 5.29
CA LYS A 28 9.91 0.81 4.35
C LYS A 28 8.52 0.71 5.01
N LEU A 29 8.41 1.04 6.28
CA LEU A 29 7.13 1.01 7.00
C LEU A 29 6.18 2.10 6.47
N SER A 30 4.88 1.81 6.42
CA SER A 30 3.87 2.83 6.17
C SER A 30 3.69 3.73 7.41
N PRO A 31 3.20 4.98 7.24
CA PRO A 31 2.88 5.86 8.36
C PRO A 31 1.91 5.22 9.39
N GLU A 32 0.98 4.38 8.93
CA GLU A 32 0.07 3.60 9.77
C GLU A 32 0.82 2.61 10.66
N LEU A 33 1.78 1.87 10.07
CA LEU A 33 2.62 0.91 10.82
C LEU A 33 3.55 1.61 11.80
N ILE A 34 4.06 2.80 11.45
CA ILE A 34 4.89 3.60 12.35
C ILE A 34 4.09 4.04 13.59
N ALA A 35 2.87 4.56 13.39
CA ALA A 35 1.99 4.93 14.50
C ALA A 35 1.64 3.71 15.38
N ALA A 36 1.32 2.57 14.76
CA ALA A 36 1.07 1.32 15.48
C ALA A 36 2.30 0.84 16.26
N ARG A 37 3.51 1.01 15.69
CA ARG A 37 4.77 0.63 16.33
C ARG A 37 5.07 1.48 17.55
N TRP A 38 4.86 2.79 17.50
CA TRP A 38 5.01 3.64 18.70
C TRP A 38 4.08 3.22 19.82
N ARG A 39 2.80 2.95 19.50
CA ARG A 39 1.83 2.43 20.47
C ARG A 39 2.29 1.11 21.10
N LYS A 40 2.86 0.20 20.30
CA LYS A 40 3.41 -1.08 20.80
C LYS A 40 4.62 -0.89 21.71
N LEU A 41 5.43 0.13 21.47
CA LEU A 41 6.62 0.45 22.26
C LEU A 41 6.31 1.30 23.52
N GLY A 42 5.04 1.68 23.74
CA GLY A 42 4.66 2.57 24.84
C GLY A 42 5.15 4.01 24.68
N VAL A 43 5.56 4.40 23.47
CA VAL A 43 5.98 5.77 23.16
C VAL A 43 4.75 6.57 22.77
N ASP A 44 4.54 7.73 23.41
CA ASP A 44 3.48 8.68 23.03
C ASP A 44 3.86 9.36 21.70
N GLY A 45 3.53 8.67 20.61
CA GLY A 45 3.78 9.10 19.24
C GLY A 45 2.66 9.96 18.66
N VAL A 46 2.78 10.30 17.38
CA VAL A 46 1.73 11.03 16.65
C VAL A 46 0.82 10.11 15.85
N SER A 47 -0.36 10.63 15.49
CA SER A 47 -1.25 9.94 14.55
C SER A 47 -0.60 9.79 13.16
N HIS A 48 -1.01 8.76 12.43
CA HIS A 48 -0.56 8.53 11.06
C HIS A 48 -0.94 9.70 10.12
N GLU A 49 -2.06 10.38 10.36
CA GLU A 49 -2.45 11.60 9.64
C GLU A 49 -1.46 12.75 9.83
N THR A 50 -0.93 12.90 11.05
CA THR A 50 0.10 13.91 11.35
C THR A 50 1.39 13.61 10.58
N LEU A 51 1.78 12.34 10.52
CA LEU A 51 2.91 11.90 9.69
C LEU A 51 2.67 12.18 8.20
N TYR A 52 1.48 11.89 7.68
CA TYR A 52 1.13 12.20 6.30
C TYR A 52 1.24 13.70 6.02
N THR A 53 0.66 14.54 6.88
CA THR A 53 0.72 16.00 6.75
C THR A 53 2.17 16.48 6.69
N TRP A 54 3.02 16.04 7.62
CA TRP A 54 4.45 16.38 7.64
C TRP A 54 5.20 15.94 6.37
N ILE A 55 5.00 14.71 5.89
CA ILE A 55 5.66 14.20 4.68
C ILE A 55 5.25 15.03 3.44
N TRP A 56 3.97 15.36 3.32
CA TRP A 56 3.46 16.16 2.22
C TRP A 56 3.92 17.62 2.28
N GLU A 57 3.98 18.21 3.47
CA GLU A 57 4.56 19.52 3.70
C GLU A 57 6.04 19.54 3.33
N ALA A 58 6.82 18.55 3.75
CA ALA A 58 8.24 18.43 3.41
C ALA A 58 8.46 18.30 1.90
N LYS A 59 7.59 17.57 1.20
CA LYS A 59 7.62 17.47 -0.27
C LYS A 59 7.37 18.81 -0.95
N LYS A 60 6.40 19.59 -0.47
CA LYS A 60 5.99 20.88 -1.08
C LYS A 60 6.94 22.02 -0.71
N SER A 61 7.54 21.94 0.47
CA SER A 61 8.38 22.98 1.04
C SER A 61 9.76 23.02 0.39
N LYS A 62 10.28 24.24 0.20
CA LYS A 62 11.68 24.50 -0.18
C LYS A 62 12.54 24.98 1.00
N HIS A 63 11.98 25.00 2.22
CA HIS A 63 12.71 25.46 3.41
C HIS A 63 13.85 24.50 3.74
N ARG A 64 15.05 25.05 3.97
CA ARG A 64 16.29 24.28 4.26
C ARG A 64 16.11 23.19 5.33
N ILE A 65 15.31 23.46 6.35
CA ILE A 65 15.02 22.51 7.44
C ILE A 65 14.32 21.24 6.92
N LEU A 66 13.38 21.40 5.98
CA LEU A 66 12.57 20.31 5.43
C LEU A 66 13.13 19.72 4.14
N VAL A 67 14.16 20.34 3.53
CA VAL A 67 14.83 19.81 2.33
C VAL A 67 15.36 18.39 2.58
N SER A 68 15.86 18.10 3.78
CA SER A 68 16.33 16.75 4.11
C SER A 68 15.21 15.69 4.11
N ASP A 69 13.97 16.12 4.32
CA ASP A 69 12.77 15.29 4.45
C ASP A 69 11.93 15.27 3.16
N ASN A 70 12.31 16.05 2.13
CA ASN A 70 11.52 16.22 0.90
C ASN A 70 11.38 14.94 0.05
N MET A 71 12.26 13.95 0.22
CA MET A 71 12.23 12.67 -0.49
C MET A 71 11.46 11.58 0.27
N LEU A 72 10.98 11.84 1.49
CA LEU A 72 10.28 10.83 2.30
C LEU A 72 9.01 10.30 1.62
N TYR A 73 8.33 11.11 0.81
CA TYR A 73 7.13 10.68 0.07
C TYR A 73 7.39 9.52 -0.90
N LEU A 74 8.64 9.33 -1.36
CA LEU A 74 9.01 8.22 -2.25
C LEU A 74 8.97 6.86 -1.54
N ALA A 75 9.08 6.85 -0.20
CA ALA A 75 8.92 5.64 0.60
C ALA A 75 7.45 5.21 0.73
N LEU A 76 6.49 6.09 0.43
CA LEU A 76 5.07 5.77 0.49
C LEU A 76 4.65 4.90 -0.70
N ARG A 77 3.85 3.87 -0.44
CA ARG A 77 3.30 2.96 -1.47
C ARG A 77 2.55 3.72 -2.58
N HIS A 78 1.90 4.83 -2.23
CA HIS A 78 1.13 5.67 -3.15
C HIS A 78 1.93 6.82 -3.77
N GLY A 79 3.20 7.01 -3.39
CA GLY A 79 4.06 8.07 -3.91
C GLY A 79 4.57 7.80 -5.33
N ARG A 80 4.40 6.57 -5.84
CA ARG A 80 4.84 6.18 -7.18
C ARG A 80 3.94 6.77 -8.25
N ARG A 81 4.57 7.23 -9.34
CA ARG A 81 3.86 7.68 -10.54
C ARG A 81 3.05 6.52 -11.11
N ARG A 82 1.73 6.66 -11.10
CA ARG A 82 0.84 5.73 -11.83
C ARG A 82 0.99 5.98 -13.33
N ARG A 83 0.91 4.91 -14.13
CA ARG A 83 0.86 5.03 -15.60
C ARG A 83 -0.35 5.88 -15.98
N LYS A 84 -0.20 6.77 -16.97
CA LYS A 84 -1.34 7.53 -17.52
C LYS A 84 -2.39 6.54 -18.06
N ARG A 85 -3.68 6.86 -17.89
CA ARG A 85 -4.77 6.08 -18.47
C ARG A 85 -4.76 6.28 -19.99
N GLY A 86 -4.70 5.18 -20.74
CA GLY A 86 -4.70 5.15 -22.20
C GLY A 86 -5.06 3.76 -22.69
N ASN A 87 -5.33 3.59 -23.98
CA ASN A 87 -5.67 2.30 -24.58
C ASN A 87 -4.42 1.44 -24.74
N TYR A 88 -3.84 1.03 -23.62
CA TYR A 88 -2.63 0.24 -23.59
C TYR A 88 -2.99 -1.23 -23.40
N HIS A 89 -2.58 -2.07 -24.34
CA HIS A 89 -2.58 -3.51 -24.12
C HIS A 89 -1.57 -3.82 -22.99
N SER A 90 -2.03 -4.54 -21.96
CA SER A 90 -1.15 -5.01 -20.90
C SER A 90 -0.26 -6.10 -21.48
N THR A 91 1.03 -5.84 -21.64
CA THR A 91 2.03 -6.84 -22.03
C THR A 91 2.42 -7.76 -20.85
N ARG A 92 1.77 -7.66 -19.68
CA ARG A 92 1.89 -8.70 -18.65
C ARG A 92 1.38 -9.98 -19.30
N GLY A 93 2.32 -10.84 -19.70
CA GLY A 93 2.04 -12.04 -20.45
C GLY A 93 1.01 -12.89 -19.72
N ALA A 94 0.16 -13.57 -20.50
CA ALA A 94 -0.53 -14.74 -20.01
C ALA A 94 0.51 -15.68 -19.37
N ILE A 95 0.16 -16.31 -18.26
CA ILE A 95 1.04 -17.28 -17.61
C ILE A 95 1.36 -18.35 -18.67
N LYS A 96 2.64 -18.61 -18.90
CA LYS A 96 3.07 -19.61 -19.87
C LYS A 96 2.59 -20.98 -19.39
N ASN A 97 1.94 -21.76 -20.27
CA ASN A 97 1.39 -23.08 -19.98
C ASN A 97 0.15 -23.09 -19.06
N THR A 98 -0.74 -22.09 -19.17
CA THR A 98 -2.07 -22.22 -18.55
C THR A 98 -2.86 -23.33 -19.24
N VAL A 99 -3.29 -24.32 -18.47
CA VAL A 99 -4.24 -25.34 -18.94
C VAL A 99 -5.64 -24.70 -18.92
N PRO A 100 -6.38 -24.69 -20.04
CA PRO A 100 -7.75 -24.20 -20.02
C PRO A 100 -8.63 -25.14 -19.19
N ILE A 101 -9.70 -24.62 -18.60
CA ILE A 101 -10.63 -25.37 -17.74
C ILE A 101 -11.19 -26.65 -18.41
N SER A 102 -11.27 -26.65 -19.74
CA SER A 102 -11.74 -27.79 -20.54
C SER A 102 -10.72 -28.93 -20.63
N GLU A 103 -9.44 -28.65 -20.44
CA GLU A 103 -8.34 -29.62 -20.58
C GLU A 103 -7.82 -30.09 -19.20
N ARG A 104 -8.52 -29.75 -18.11
CA ARG A 104 -8.12 -30.16 -16.76
C ARG A 104 -8.31 -31.67 -16.54
N PRO A 105 -7.40 -32.35 -15.83
CA PRO A 105 -7.57 -33.75 -15.48
C PRO A 105 -8.69 -33.93 -14.45
N GLU A 106 -9.47 -35.02 -14.58
CA GLU A 106 -10.65 -35.29 -13.73
C GLU A 106 -10.34 -35.38 -12.23
N CYS A 107 -9.11 -35.78 -11.86
CA CYS A 107 -8.69 -35.84 -10.46
C CYS A 107 -8.76 -34.48 -9.74
N VAL A 108 -8.65 -33.37 -10.49
CA VAL A 108 -8.82 -32.00 -9.99
C VAL A 108 -10.31 -31.68 -9.79
N ASN A 109 -11.20 -32.12 -10.69
CA ASN A 109 -12.66 -31.96 -10.53
C ASN A 109 -13.18 -32.67 -9.29
N LEU A 110 -12.60 -33.83 -9.00
CA LEU A 110 -12.96 -34.67 -7.88
C LEU A 110 -12.29 -34.22 -6.57
N HIS A 111 -11.50 -33.13 -6.58
CA HIS A 111 -10.77 -32.59 -5.43
C HIS A 111 -9.91 -33.64 -4.70
N GLN A 112 -9.36 -34.61 -5.43
CA GLN A 112 -8.61 -35.73 -4.85
C GLN A 112 -7.15 -35.38 -4.54
N ARG A 113 -6.65 -34.24 -5.06
CA ARG A 113 -5.27 -33.79 -4.92
C ARG A 113 -5.19 -32.48 -4.13
N ILE A 114 -4.31 -32.45 -3.13
CA ILE A 114 -4.03 -31.26 -2.33
C ILE A 114 -2.90 -30.48 -3.03
N GLY A 115 -3.15 -29.20 -3.34
CA GLY A 115 -2.14 -28.29 -3.92
C GLY A 115 -2.55 -27.60 -5.22
N ASP A 116 -3.64 -28.04 -5.86
CA ASP A 116 -4.21 -27.38 -7.03
C ASP A 116 -5.10 -26.21 -6.57
N VAL A 117 -4.47 -25.08 -6.20
CA VAL A 117 -5.17 -23.83 -5.85
C VAL A 117 -5.35 -23.02 -7.14
N GLU A 118 -6.45 -23.26 -7.84
CA GLU A 118 -6.78 -22.56 -9.07
C GLU A 118 -7.74 -21.39 -8.80
N VAL A 119 -7.48 -20.24 -9.45
CA VAL A 119 -8.41 -19.10 -9.49
C VAL A 119 -9.05 -19.10 -10.87
N ASP A 120 -10.33 -19.50 -10.95
CA ASP A 120 -11.04 -19.62 -12.21
C ASP A 120 -11.16 -18.26 -12.91
N LEU A 121 -10.62 -18.17 -14.12
CA LEU A 121 -10.80 -17.04 -15.02
C LEU A 121 -11.93 -17.34 -16.01
N MET A 122 -13.19 -17.07 -15.64
CA MET A 122 -14.29 -17.19 -16.59
C MET A 122 -14.23 -16.04 -17.61
N MET A 123 -13.78 -16.34 -18.83
CA MET A 123 -13.92 -15.42 -19.96
C MET A 123 -15.34 -15.51 -20.54
N GLY A 124 -16.21 -14.57 -20.17
CA GLY A 124 -17.50 -14.39 -20.82
C GLY A 124 -17.31 -14.09 -22.31
N SER A 125 -17.97 -14.86 -23.18
CA SER A 125 -17.87 -14.75 -24.64
C SER A 125 -18.29 -13.38 -25.21
N LYS A 126 -18.91 -12.51 -24.40
CA LYS A 126 -19.19 -11.11 -24.73
C LYS A 126 -19.00 -10.22 -23.49
N ARG A 127 -17.88 -9.49 -23.47
CA ARG A 127 -17.49 -8.37 -22.57
C ARG A 127 -16.60 -8.72 -21.36
N LYS A 128 -15.49 -7.98 -21.29
CA LYS A 128 -14.32 -8.12 -20.39
C LYS A 128 -14.55 -7.53 -18.98
N ASN A 129 -15.43 -8.09 -18.16
CA ASN A 129 -15.47 -7.75 -16.73
C ASN A 129 -15.47 -9.04 -15.91
N LEU A 130 -14.39 -9.22 -15.15
CA LEU A 130 -14.12 -10.42 -14.36
C LEU A 130 -14.65 -10.22 -12.93
N LEU A 131 -15.47 -11.15 -12.43
CA LEU A 131 -15.96 -11.19 -11.06
C LEU A 131 -15.52 -12.51 -10.44
N TYR A 132 -14.96 -12.47 -9.23
CA TYR A 132 -14.66 -13.66 -8.43
C TYR A 132 -15.63 -13.70 -7.24
N GLU A 133 -16.33 -14.81 -7.05
CA GLU A 133 -16.95 -15.15 -5.78
C GLU A 133 -16.00 -16.08 -5.02
N THR A 134 -15.72 -15.73 -3.78
CA THR A 134 -14.95 -16.59 -2.86
C THR A 134 -15.95 -17.48 -2.16
N LEU A 135 -15.95 -18.78 -2.46
CA LEU A 135 -16.73 -19.75 -1.69
C LEU A 135 -16.03 -19.94 -0.34
N HIS A 136 -16.65 -19.39 0.70
CA HIS A 136 -16.35 -19.72 2.08
C HIS A 136 -16.57 -21.23 2.28
N PHE A 137 -15.50 -21.95 2.61
CA PHE A 137 -15.59 -23.28 3.20
C PHE A 137 -16.30 -23.14 4.56
N SER A 138 -17.58 -23.51 4.62
CA SER A 138 -18.19 -23.92 5.88
C SER A 138 -17.81 -25.38 6.13
N ARG A 139 -17.48 -25.62 7.39
CA ARG A 139 -17.17 -26.90 8.01
C ARG A 139 -18.35 -27.86 7.99
#